data_AF-A0A268K8D8-F1
#
_entry.id   AF-A0A268K8D8-F1
#
_cell.length_a   1.000
_cell.length_b   1.000
_cell.length_c   1.000
_cell.angle_alpha   90.00
_cell.angle_beta   90.00
_cell.angle_gamma   90.00
#
_symmetry.space_group_name_H-M   'P 1'
#
loop_
_entity.id
_entity.type
_entity.pdbx_description
1 polymer ?
#
loop_
_entity_poly.entity_id
_entity_poly.type
_entity_poly.pdbx_seq_one_letter_code
_entity_poly.pdbx_strand_id
1 'polypeptide(L)' 'MDKKNSTNNSTDLAGRIYETSDYQKNDVIATGLSTTHEQASDSYMEGEIDTSTDDDLNAKDLPIAQKPYRNE' A
#
# COMPACT_ATOMS: atom_id res chain seq x y z
N MET A 1 36.38 -18.44 10.69
CA MET A 1 34.92 -18.25 10.57
C MET A 1 34.56 -17.03 11.38
N ASP A 2 34.53 -15.88 10.73
CA ASP A 2 34.26 -14.61 11.38
C ASP A 2 32.77 -14.50 11.72
N LYS A 3 32.47 -14.54 13.02
CA LYS A 3 31.12 -14.38 13.56
C LYS A 3 30.72 -12.92 13.38
N LYS A 4 30.11 -12.60 12.23
CA LYS A 4 29.62 -11.25 11.92
C LYS A 4 28.56 -10.85 12.94
N ASN A 5 28.96 -9.97 13.84
CA ASN A 5 28.16 -9.35 14.88
C ASN A 5 26.95 -8.61 14.24
N SER A 6 25.78 -9.24 14.23
CA SER A 6 24.55 -8.70 13.63
C SER A 6 23.49 -8.45 14.70
N THR A 7 23.89 -7.91 15.86
CA THR A 7 22.97 -7.66 16.98
C THR A 7 22.43 -6.22 16.97
N ASN A 8 22.96 -5.32 16.14
CA ASN A 8 22.65 -3.89 16.18
C ASN A 8 21.48 -3.44 15.28
N ASN A 9 20.98 -4.27 14.36
CA ASN A 9 19.98 -3.82 13.36
C ASN A 9 18.51 -4.09 13.74
N SER A 10 18.23 -4.99 14.69
CA SER A 10 16.85 -5.36 15.04
C SER A 10 16.17 -4.34 15.95
N THR A 11 16.93 -3.69 16.84
CA THR A 11 16.41 -2.62 17.70
C THR A 11 16.04 -1.37 16.92
N ASP A 12 16.80 -1.05 15.86
CA ASP A 12 16.53 0.11 15.00
C ASP A 12 15.30 -0.10 14.11
N LEU A 13 14.92 -1.37 13.88
CA LEU A 13 13.73 -1.74 13.12
C LEU A 13 12.46 -1.71 13.98
N ALA A 14 12.55 -2.15 15.23
CA ALA A 14 11.42 -2.22 16.14
C ALA A 14 10.96 -0.81 16.55
N GLY A 15 9.75 -0.42 16.15
CA GLY A 15 9.18 0.89 16.50
C GLY A 15 9.54 2.03 15.55
N ARG A 16 10.23 1.74 14.43
CA ARG A 16 10.39 2.71 13.34
C ARG A 16 9.02 3.12 12.80
N ILE A 17 8.82 4.41 12.63
CA ILE A 17 7.64 5.00 11.99
C ILE A 17 8.05 5.57 10.63
N TYR A 18 7.05 5.85 9.79
CA TYR A 18 7.26 6.50 8.50
C TYR A 18 8.00 7.83 8.64
N GLU A 19 8.99 8.04 7.78
CA GLU A 19 9.66 9.33 7.57
C GLU A 19 9.54 9.77 6.11
N THR A 20 9.49 11.08 5.84
CA THR A 20 9.38 11.61 4.46
C THR A 20 10.50 11.15 3.53
N SER A 21 11.70 10.92 4.08
CA SER A 21 12.84 10.39 3.33
C SER A 21 12.65 8.95 2.84
N ASP A 22 11.69 8.20 3.41
CA ASP A 22 11.45 6.79 3.06
C ASP A 22 10.95 6.59 1.63
N TYR A 23 10.33 7.62 1.02
CA TYR A 23 9.98 7.60 -0.41
C TYR A 23 11.19 7.48 -1.35
N GLN A 24 12.38 7.88 -0.89
CA GLN A 24 13.60 7.88 -1.70
C GLN A 24 14.52 6.70 -1.38
N LYS A 25 14.21 5.92 -0.35
CA LYS A 25 15.01 4.78 0.09
C LYS A 25 14.57 3.52 -0.65
N ASN A 26 15.53 2.63 -0.89
CA ASN A 26 15.32 1.36 -1.60
C ASN A 26 15.33 0.14 -0.67
N ASP A 27 15.24 0.34 0.65
CA ASP A 27 15.13 -0.77 1.60
C ASP A 27 13.67 -1.19 1.79
N VAL A 28 13.44 -2.49 1.98
CA VAL A 28 12.10 -3.10 2.06
C VAL A 28 11.22 -2.45 3.13
N ILE A 29 11.82 -2.01 4.23
CA ILE A 29 11.09 -1.40 5.35
C ILE A 29 10.64 0.01 4.96
N ALA A 30 11.54 0.83 4.40
CA ALA A 30 11.18 2.15 3.89
C ALA A 30 10.13 2.08 2.78
N THR A 31 10.26 1.11 1.85
CA THR A 31 9.25 0.88 0.81
C THR A 31 7.90 0.54 1.43
N GLY A 32 7.84 -0.40 2.39
CA GLY A 32 6.57 -0.74 3.05
C GLY A 32 5.96 0.42 3.84
N LEU A 33 6.78 1.19 4.56
CA LEU A 33 6.33 2.37 5.32
C LEU A 33 5.80 3.47 4.39
N SER A 34 6.49 3.75 3.28
CA SER A 34 6.05 4.76 2.32
C SER A 34 4.80 4.34 1.55
N THR A 35 4.72 3.08 1.12
CA THR A 35 3.52 2.54 0.43
C THR A 35 2.28 2.61 1.32
N THR A 36 2.38 2.26 2.61
CA THR A 36 1.22 2.34 3.52
C THR A 36 0.84 3.78 3.85
N HIS A 37 1.81 4.70 3.92
CA HIS A 37 1.55 6.12 4.09
C HIS A 37 0.81 6.72 2.89
N GLU A 38 1.21 6.35 1.67
CA GLU A 38 0.54 6.72 0.42
C GLU A 38 -0.89 6.19 0.41
N GLN A 39 -1.10 4.89 0.64
CA GLN A 39 -2.45 4.30 0.67
C GLN A 39 -3.39 4.99 1.68
N ALA A 40 -2.90 5.33 2.87
CA ALA A 40 -3.69 6.04 3.87
C ALA A 40 -4.01 7.47 3.45
N SER A 41 -3.05 8.15 2.81
CA SER A 41 -3.22 9.51 2.29
C SER A 41 -4.19 9.54 1.12
N ASP A 42 -4.07 8.59 0.20
CA ASP A 42 -4.96 8.39 -0.94
C ASP A 42 -6.38 8.12 -0.45
N SER A 43 -6.56 7.21 0.50
CA SER A 43 -7.89 6.94 1.08
C SER A 43 -8.51 8.19 1.74
N TYR A 44 -7.68 9.05 2.34
CA TYR A 44 -8.14 10.30 2.94
C TYR A 44 -8.47 11.38 1.89
N MET A 45 -7.67 11.46 0.82
CA MET A 45 -7.82 12.45 -0.26
C MET A 45 -8.93 12.08 -1.25
N GLU A 46 -9.03 10.81 -1.63
CA GLU A 46 -10.07 10.26 -2.49
C GLU A 46 -11.44 10.28 -1.79
N GLY A 47 -11.45 10.18 -0.46
CA GLY A 47 -12.67 10.15 0.34
C GLY A 47 -13.39 8.81 0.24
N GLU A 48 -14.69 8.78 0.56
CA GLU A 48 -15.51 7.59 0.38
C GLU A 48 -15.72 7.34 -1.13
N ILE A 49 -15.41 6.13 -1.60
CA ILE A 49 -15.83 5.67 -2.93
C ILE A 49 -17.34 5.48 -2.85
N ASP A 50 -18.10 6.53 -3.14
CA ASP A 50 -19.53 6.41 -3.33
C ASP A 50 -19.76 5.50 -4.55
N THR A 51 -20.39 4.35 -4.34
CA THR A 51 -20.80 3.45 -5.43
C THR A 51 -21.84 4.08 -6.36
N SER A 52 -22.38 5.25 -5.99
CA SER A 52 -23.16 6.13 -6.85
C SER A 52 -22.23 6.79 -7.87
N THR A 53 -21.73 6.00 -8.81
CA THR A 53 -21.09 6.52 -10.03
C THR A 53 -22.04 7.54 -10.63
N ASP A 54 -21.55 8.76 -10.84
CA ASP A 54 -22.22 9.81 -11.60
C ASP A 54 -22.89 9.22 -12.85
N ASP A 55 -24.22 9.34 -12.91
CA ASP A 55 -25.10 9.00 -14.03
C ASP A 55 -24.82 9.85 -15.31
N ASP A 56 -23.70 10.58 -15.35
CA ASP A 56 -23.34 11.53 -16.43
C ASP A 56 -22.25 11.01 -17.37
N LEU A 57 -22.05 9.70 -17.40
CA LEU A 57 -21.47 9.04 -18.55
C LEU A 57 -22.55 8.13 -19.14
N ASN A 58 -22.95 8.41 -20.37
CA ASN A 58 -23.70 7.49 -21.25
C ASN A 58 -22.95 6.15 -21.53
N ALA A 59 -22.13 5.68 -20.59
CA ALA A 59 -21.60 4.34 -20.54
C ALA A 59 -22.70 3.43 -20.03
N LYS A 60 -23.53 2.94 -20.97
CA LYS A 60 -24.40 1.78 -20.76
C LYS A 60 -23.72 0.80 -19.82
N ASP A 61 -24.36 0.52 -18.68
CA ASP A 61 -23.98 -0.50 -17.70
C ASP A 61 -23.31 -1.69 -18.38
N LEU A 62 -21.98 -1.68 -18.42
CA LEU A 62 -21.24 -2.85 -18.85
C LEU A 62 -21.25 -3.76 -17.63
N PRO A 63 -21.92 -4.92 -17.68
CA PRO A 63 -21.93 -5.82 -16.55
C PRO A 63 -20.49 -6.18 -16.22
N ILE A 64 -20.05 -5.84 -15.00
CA ILE A 64 -18.76 -6.26 -14.49
C ILE A 64 -18.78 -7.79 -14.52
N ALA A 65 -18.07 -8.38 -15.48
CA ALA A 65 -18.04 -9.83 -15.65
C ALA A 65 -17.32 -10.43 -14.45
N GLN A 66 -18.09 -10.85 -13.44
CA GLN A 66 -17.60 -11.65 -12.32
C GLN A 66 -17.12 -12.99 -12.89
N LYS A 67 -15.81 -13.12 -13.07
CA LYS A 67 -15.23 -14.43 -13.39
C LYS A 67 -15.41 -15.32 -12.16
N PRO A 68 -16.04 -16.50 -12.29
CA PRO A 68 -16.15 -17.40 -11.15
C PRO A 68 -14.75 -17.84 -10.72
N TYR A 69 -14.44 -17.68 -9.44
CA TYR A 69 -13.27 -18.33 -8.84
C TYR A 69 -13.42 -19.83 -9.05
N ARG A 70 -12.54 -20.43 -9.85
CA ARG A 70 -12.45 -21.88 -9.97
C ARG A 70 -11.84 -22.42 -8.68
N ASN A 71 -12.62 -23.18 -7.94
CA ASN A 71 -12.11 -24.06 -6.89
C ASN A 71 -11.69 -25.36 -7.59
N GLU A 72 -10.42 -25.76 -7.45
CA GLU A 72 -9.92 -27.09 -7.79
C GLU A 72 -10.37 -28.13 -6.76
#